data_AF-A0A4Y7PM93-F1
#
_entry.id   AF-A0A4Y7PM93-F1
#
_cell.length_a   1.000
_cell.length_b   1.000
_cell.length_c   1.000
_cell.angle_alpha   90.00
_cell.angle_beta   90.00
_cell.angle_gamma   90.00
#
_symmetry.space_group_name_H-M   'P 1'
#
loop_
_entity.id
_entity.type
_entity.pdbx_description
1 polymer ?
#
loop_
_entity_poly.entity_id
_entity_poly.type
_entity_poly.pdbx_seq_one_letter_code
_entity_poly.pdbx_strand_id
1 'polypeptide(L)'
;MAQTADIQQVQPRGRRPRGTGIIEFLHLPVLQQTLGADGAIQSETISVTDMTTKETIKAWLRDYDLPVSGTRVELLARLRNYSNDRAGWVSSVHFQVKKKRTRGGASGSGACRPSAKRARAVFGDKEPVAGYQTKKDAQSVEVPKSAIEINISTALVNKFLSLPFSRAGGQPIAGSSSLSGEVETSVNGLEMHAPAGSPIQGEIIYRRLYRQMKQQELNILGAIQNLQPLIPSTSHYTPAAATAEIPNIAVVQALQEPTLPIVSASSANLSVNDSELSSVENTHTTILGNEEFHYNPSMVPDVPAVRFAADLGQLFCEWHSSERLQVNGRGIPIKYWPEFYKKRKGVKEHAWAAVRNQWTNWKFIVEERDHLGSDEAFWAKWQDSKGITLNYTANLKGLKVEREAANKDAKAKALQFFNEDLSSEDAGNLFKYEKSGQTHLGGSDRFIARRWSALLKNSDAAARWAEMESRASEAC
;
A
#
# COMPACT_ATOMS: atom_id res chain seq x y z
N MET A 1 37.75 -43.88 54.54
CA MET A 1 36.65 -43.82 53.56
C MET A 1 36.82 -42.52 52.78
N ALA A 2 37.46 -42.60 51.61
CA ALA A 2 37.74 -41.45 50.76
C ALA A 2 36.70 -41.41 49.63
N GLN A 3 36.03 -40.26 49.46
CA GLN A 3 35.07 -40.02 48.39
C GLN A 3 35.80 -39.48 47.16
N THR A 4 35.70 -40.22 46.05
CA THR A 4 36.21 -39.83 44.74
C THR A 4 35.16 -38.95 44.05
N ALA A 5 35.50 -37.69 43.79
CA ALA A 5 34.67 -36.77 43.02
C ALA A 5 34.95 -36.96 41.52
N ASP A 6 33.91 -37.29 40.77
CA ASP A 6 33.95 -37.54 39.34
C ASP A 6 33.82 -36.20 38.57
N ILE A 7 34.91 -35.78 37.92
CA ILE A 7 34.98 -34.54 37.16
C ILE A 7 34.57 -34.84 35.72
N GLN A 8 33.33 -34.51 35.36
CA GLN A 8 32.87 -34.55 33.96
C GLN A 8 33.55 -33.45 33.14
N GLN A 9 34.45 -33.85 32.24
CA GLN A 9 35.04 -33.00 31.21
C GLN A 9 33.96 -32.46 30.26
N VAL A 10 33.75 -31.14 30.29
CA VAL A 10 32.96 -30.41 29.30
C VAL A 10 33.75 -30.32 28.00
N GLN A 11 33.33 -31.05 26.96
CA GLN A 11 33.95 -30.92 25.64
C GLN A 11 33.55 -29.60 24.95
N PRO A 12 34.50 -28.89 24.30
CA PRO A 12 34.21 -27.67 23.56
C PRO A 12 33.37 -27.95 22.30
N ARG A 13 32.31 -27.17 22.11
CA ARG A 13 31.44 -27.21 20.92
C ARG A 13 32.19 -26.71 19.68
N GLY A 14 32.94 -27.60 19.03
CA GLY A 14 33.48 -27.36 17.69
C GLY A 14 32.33 -27.13 16.70
N ARG A 15 32.35 -26.00 15.98
CA ARG A 15 31.41 -25.72 14.89
C ARG A 15 31.59 -26.77 13.80
N ARG A 16 30.65 -27.73 13.73
CA ARG A 16 30.62 -28.70 12.64
C ARG A 16 30.47 -27.95 11.30
N PRO A 17 31.21 -28.34 10.25
CA PRO A 17 31.03 -27.79 8.92
C PRO A 17 29.58 -28.01 8.48
N ARG A 18 28.96 -26.96 7.91
CA ARG A 18 27.60 -27.02 7.37
C ARG A 18 27.61 -27.87 6.09
N GLY A 19 27.63 -29.18 6.25
CA GLY A 19 27.33 -30.08 5.15
C GLY A 19 25.89 -29.83 4.71
N THR A 20 25.65 -29.77 3.41
CA THR A 20 24.33 -29.80 2.79
C THR A 20 23.69 -31.16 3.01
N GLY A 21 23.35 -31.45 4.26
CA GLY A 21 22.62 -32.64 4.65
C GLY A 21 21.20 -32.55 4.13
N ILE A 22 20.77 -33.60 3.41
CA ILE A 22 19.35 -33.85 3.23
C ILE A 22 18.80 -34.19 4.61
N ILE A 23 17.79 -33.43 5.06
CA ILE A 23 17.16 -33.65 6.37
C ILE A 23 16.15 -34.79 6.25
N GLU A 24 15.30 -34.73 5.23
CA GLU A 24 14.18 -35.66 5.04
C GLU A 24 13.66 -35.66 3.61
N PHE A 25 12.99 -36.75 3.22
CA PHE A 25 12.23 -36.87 2.00
C PHE A 25 10.74 -36.94 2.33
N LEU A 26 9.93 -36.12 1.67
CA LEU A 26 8.47 -36.08 1.83
C LEU A 26 7.80 -36.53 0.54
N HIS A 27 6.79 -37.39 0.65
CA HIS A 27 6.00 -37.83 -0.50
C HIS A 27 4.70 -37.04 -0.55
N LEU A 28 4.52 -36.23 -1.59
CA LEU A 28 3.34 -35.37 -1.76
C LEU A 28 2.63 -35.74 -3.07
N PRO A 29 1.30 -35.56 -3.17
CA PRO A 29 0.60 -35.86 -4.40
C PRO A 29 1.03 -34.89 -5.52
N VAL A 30 1.19 -35.41 -6.73
CA VAL A 30 1.48 -34.60 -7.91
C VAL A 30 0.32 -33.65 -8.16
N LEU A 31 0.60 -32.35 -8.13
CA LEU A 31 -0.40 -31.34 -8.40
C LEU A 31 -0.94 -31.50 -9.83
N GLN A 32 -2.23 -31.23 -10.02
CA GLN A 32 -2.91 -31.27 -11.32
C GLN A 32 -3.10 -32.66 -11.96
N GLN A 33 -2.81 -33.76 -11.26
CA GLN A 33 -3.09 -35.09 -11.79
C GLN A 33 -4.61 -35.33 -11.92
N THR A 34 -5.03 -35.96 -13.02
CA THR A 34 -6.39 -36.51 -13.16
C THR A 34 -6.48 -37.85 -12.43
N LEU A 35 -7.50 -38.03 -11.60
CA LEU A 35 -7.74 -39.30 -10.92
C LEU A 35 -8.18 -40.35 -11.94
N GLY A 36 -7.37 -41.42 -12.11
CA GLY A 36 -7.72 -42.56 -12.95
C GLY A 36 -8.91 -43.33 -12.37
N ALA A 37 -9.52 -44.21 -13.18
CA ALA A 37 -10.61 -45.08 -12.75
C ALA A 37 -10.21 -46.04 -11.61
N ASP A 38 -8.91 -46.28 -11.45
CA ASP A 38 -8.30 -47.05 -10.36
C ASP A 38 -8.20 -46.29 -9.04
N GLY A 39 -8.45 -44.98 -9.03
CA GLY A 39 -8.32 -44.13 -7.85
C GLY A 39 -6.87 -43.94 -7.37
N ALA A 40 -5.88 -44.33 -8.17
CA ALA A 40 -4.47 -44.25 -7.76
C ALA A 40 -3.93 -42.81 -7.92
N ILE A 41 -3.45 -42.25 -6.80
CA ILE A 41 -2.80 -40.93 -6.77
C ILE A 41 -1.30 -41.13 -6.91
N GLN A 42 -0.67 -40.49 -7.90
CA GLN A 42 0.78 -40.44 -8.03
C GLN A 42 1.36 -39.45 -7.02
N SER A 43 2.46 -39.84 -6.40
CA SER A 43 3.20 -39.01 -5.46
C SER A 43 4.58 -38.64 -5.98
N GLU A 44 4.96 -37.38 -5.86
CA GLU A 44 6.32 -36.90 -6.05
C GLU A 44 7.09 -36.89 -4.72
N THR A 45 8.40 -37.12 -4.79
CA THR A 45 9.29 -37.07 -3.61
C THR A 45 10.02 -35.74 -3.58
N ILE A 46 9.76 -34.92 -2.56
CA ILE A 46 10.42 -33.64 -2.33
C ILE A 46 11.50 -33.83 -1.28
N SER A 47 12.73 -33.36 -1.57
CA SER A 47 13.83 -33.34 -0.60
C SER A 47 13.83 -32.04 0.19
N VAL A 48 13.77 -32.14 1.52
CA VAL A 48 13.93 -31.00 2.42
C VAL A 48 15.38 -31.00 2.89
N THR A 49 16.10 -29.92 2.59
CA THR A 49 17.49 -29.72 3.00
C THR A 49 17.57 -28.61 4.03
N ASP A 50 18.72 -28.47 4.71
CA ASP A 50 18.97 -27.33 5.61
C ASP A 50 18.81 -25.98 4.91
N MET A 51 19.07 -25.95 3.60
CA MET A 51 18.97 -24.76 2.75
C MET A 51 17.53 -24.41 2.33
N THR A 52 16.55 -25.31 2.51
CA THR A 52 15.17 -25.02 2.14
C THR A 52 14.64 -23.84 2.94
N THR A 53 14.39 -22.70 2.28
CA THR A 53 13.97 -21.47 2.96
C THR A 53 12.53 -21.56 3.45
N LYS A 54 12.16 -20.69 4.39
CA LYS A 54 10.80 -20.59 4.91
C LYS A 54 9.80 -20.25 3.81
N GLU A 55 10.23 -19.45 2.84
CA GLU A 55 9.46 -18.98 1.69
C GLU A 55 9.13 -20.14 0.74
N THR A 56 10.09 -21.04 0.48
CA THR A 56 9.86 -22.25 -0.34
C THR A 56 8.85 -23.18 0.33
N ILE A 57 8.96 -23.40 1.64
CA ILE A 57 8.00 -24.23 2.40
C ILE A 57 6.60 -23.62 2.35
N LYS A 58 6.48 -22.28 2.47
CA LYS A 58 5.19 -21.58 2.30
C LYS A 58 4.66 -21.65 0.87
N ALA A 59 5.51 -21.75 -0.14
CA ALA A 59 5.07 -21.95 -1.52
C ALA A 59 4.41 -23.33 -1.65
N TRP A 60 5.08 -24.39 -1.20
CA TRP A 60 4.51 -25.74 -1.17
C TRP A 60 3.18 -25.79 -0.40
N LEU A 61 3.13 -25.25 0.82
CA LEU A 61 1.88 -25.20 1.60
C LEU A 61 0.74 -24.46 0.87
N ARG A 62 1.03 -23.37 0.14
CA ARG A 62 0.02 -22.66 -0.67
C ARG A 62 -0.51 -23.51 -1.81
N ASP A 63 0.38 -24.23 -2.49
CA ASP A 63 -0.02 -25.13 -3.55
C ASP A 63 -0.98 -26.21 -3.04
N TYR A 64 -0.74 -26.70 -1.81
CA TYR A 64 -1.61 -27.66 -1.13
C TYR A 64 -2.82 -27.07 -0.38
N ASP A 65 -3.12 -25.76 -0.54
CA ASP A 65 -4.17 -25.03 0.18
C ASP A 65 -4.07 -25.17 1.73
N LEU A 66 -2.87 -25.38 2.27
CA LEU A 66 -2.60 -25.53 3.70
C LEU A 66 -2.27 -24.16 4.36
N PRO A 67 -2.45 -24.01 5.68
CA PRO A 67 -2.12 -22.77 6.40
C PRO A 67 -0.63 -22.41 6.34
N VAL A 68 -0.32 -21.14 6.02
CA VAL A 68 1.06 -20.65 5.75
C VAL A 68 1.67 -19.79 6.87
N SER A 69 0.98 -19.63 8.01
CA SER A 69 1.47 -18.88 9.18
C SER A 69 2.31 -19.76 10.11
N GLY A 70 3.32 -19.23 10.80
CA GLY A 70 4.07 -19.98 11.81
C GLY A 70 5.60 -20.00 11.63
N THR A 71 6.27 -20.73 12.51
CA THR A 71 7.73 -20.95 12.47
C THR A 71 8.13 -21.98 11.39
N ARG A 72 9.41 -22.05 10.97
CA ARG A 72 9.86 -23.03 9.95
C ARG A 72 9.53 -24.47 10.36
N VAL A 73 9.68 -24.77 11.64
CA VAL A 73 9.39 -26.10 12.23
C VAL A 73 7.91 -26.44 12.13
N GLU A 74 7.01 -25.50 12.48
CA GLU A 74 5.55 -25.70 12.34
C GLU A 74 5.12 -25.92 10.88
N LEU A 75 5.72 -25.17 9.95
CA LEU A 75 5.40 -25.31 8.52
C LEU A 75 5.84 -26.69 7.98
N LEU A 76 7.02 -27.16 8.36
CA LEU A 76 7.48 -28.52 8.01
C LEU A 76 6.63 -29.60 8.67
N ALA A 77 6.28 -29.43 9.95
CA ALA A 77 5.38 -30.36 10.64
C ALA A 77 4.03 -30.49 9.92
N ARG A 78 3.49 -29.40 9.37
CA ARG A 78 2.26 -29.46 8.56
C ARG A 78 2.45 -30.22 7.25
N LEU A 79 3.56 -30.00 6.55
CA LEU A 79 3.87 -30.79 5.34
C LEU A 79 4.06 -32.27 5.65
N ARG A 80 4.72 -32.62 6.76
CA ARG A 80 4.88 -34.01 7.23
C ARG A 80 3.52 -34.64 7.53
N ASN A 81 2.69 -33.95 8.31
CA ASN A 81 1.35 -34.44 8.65
C ASN A 81 0.50 -34.65 7.38
N TYR A 82 0.57 -33.73 6.43
CA TYR A 82 -0.11 -33.87 5.14
C TYR A 82 0.45 -35.01 4.29
N SER A 83 1.77 -35.19 4.25
CA SER A 83 2.45 -36.28 3.53
C SER A 83 2.07 -37.67 4.08
N ASN A 84 1.87 -37.77 5.39
CA ASN A 84 1.48 -39.01 6.06
C ASN A 84 -0.01 -39.33 5.91
N ASP A 85 -0.87 -38.32 5.72
CA ASP A 85 -2.32 -38.48 5.58
C ASP A 85 -2.73 -38.77 4.12
N ARG A 86 -2.30 -39.92 3.59
CA ARG A 86 -2.63 -40.34 2.22
C ARG A 86 -4.13 -40.54 2.01
N ALA A 87 -4.85 -41.01 3.03
CA ALA A 87 -6.31 -41.16 2.97
C ALA A 87 -7.00 -39.79 2.85
N GLY A 88 -6.46 -38.78 3.54
CA GLY A 88 -6.89 -37.40 3.45
C GLY A 88 -6.67 -36.77 2.08
N TRP A 89 -5.77 -37.27 1.23
CA TRP A 89 -5.51 -36.65 -0.08
C TRP A 89 -6.74 -36.61 -0.99
N VAL A 90 -7.50 -37.72 -1.04
CA VAL A 90 -8.74 -37.83 -1.83
C VAL A 90 -9.82 -36.88 -1.30
N SER A 91 -9.89 -36.73 0.03
CA SER A 91 -10.86 -35.85 0.71
C SER A 91 -10.44 -34.38 0.67
N SER A 92 -9.13 -34.12 0.64
CA SER A 92 -8.57 -32.78 0.63
C SER A 92 -8.89 -32.07 -0.68
N VAL A 93 -8.86 -30.74 -0.62
CA VAL A 93 -9.38 -29.74 -1.58
C VAL A 93 -8.93 -29.91 -3.05
N HIS A 94 -8.04 -30.85 -3.35
CA HIS A 94 -7.38 -31.01 -4.64
C HIS A 94 -8.18 -31.82 -5.65
N PHE A 95 -8.85 -32.89 -5.22
CA PHE A 95 -9.67 -33.73 -6.10
C PHE A 95 -11.16 -33.41 -6.00
N GLN A 96 -11.56 -32.60 -5.02
CA GLN A 96 -12.90 -32.05 -4.97
C GLN A 96 -12.95 -30.77 -5.80
N VAL A 97 -13.73 -30.78 -6.87
CA VAL A 97 -14.11 -29.55 -7.58
C VAL A 97 -14.77 -28.64 -6.55
N LYS A 98 -14.08 -27.57 -6.13
CA LYS A 98 -14.75 -26.46 -5.44
C LYS A 98 -15.89 -26.08 -6.36
N LYS A 99 -17.14 -26.36 -5.96
CA LYS A 99 -18.35 -25.99 -6.70
C LYS A 99 -18.30 -24.48 -6.90
N LYS A 100 -17.67 -24.03 -7.98
CA LYS A 100 -17.60 -22.62 -8.35
C LYS A 100 -19.07 -22.26 -8.53
N ARG A 101 -19.58 -21.40 -7.65
CA ARG A 101 -20.96 -20.94 -7.70
C ARG A 101 -21.14 -20.29 -9.06
N THR A 102 -21.62 -21.08 -10.02
CA THR A 102 -21.98 -20.57 -11.34
C THR A 102 -23.16 -19.66 -11.07
N ARG A 103 -23.09 -18.40 -11.49
CA ARG A 103 -24.20 -17.46 -11.32
C ARG A 103 -25.38 -18.04 -12.11
N GLY A 104 -26.41 -18.51 -11.40
CA GLY A 104 -27.55 -19.25 -11.99
C GLY A 104 -27.47 -20.78 -11.88
N GLY A 105 -26.42 -21.35 -11.27
CA GLY A 105 -26.31 -22.79 -11.06
C GLY A 105 -27.39 -23.32 -10.12
N ALA A 106 -28.17 -24.29 -10.60
CA ALA A 106 -29.31 -24.89 -9.89
C ALA A 106 -28.89 -25.88 -8.78
N SER A 107 -27.89 -25.54 -7.97
CA SER A 107 -27.42 -26.37 -6.86
C SER A 107 -27.64 -25.69 -5.51
N GLY A 108 -27.95 -26.48 -4.48
CA GLY A 108 -28.24 -26.01 -3.12
C GLY A 108 -29.58 -25.27 -2.99
N SER A 109 -29.72 -24.42 -1.97
CA SER A 109 -30.96 -23.67 -1.68
C SER A 109 -31.41 -22.74 -2.82
N GLY A 110 -30.49 -22.34 -3.70
CA GLY A 110 -30.78 -21.55 -4.91
C GLY A 110 -31.50 -22.34 -6.01
N ALA A 111 -31.45 -23.67 -5.99
CA ALA A 111 -32.08 -24.55 -6.99
C ALA A 111 -33.61 -24.43 -7.02
N CYS A 112 -34.21 -24.06 -5.88
CA CYS A 112 -35.65 -23.90 -5.75
C CYS A 112 -36.17 -22.55 -6.26
N ARG A 113 -35.29 -21.61 -6.63
CA ARG A 113 -35.72 -20.31 -7.16
C ARG A 113 -36.44 -20.47 -8.51
N PRO A 114 -37.51 -19.71 -8.80
CA PRO A 114 -38.28 -19.84 -10.03
C PRO A 114 -37.44 -19.72 -11.32
N SER A 115 -36.39 -18.89 -11.31
CA SER A 115 -35.46 -18.78 -12.44
C SER A 115 -34.64 -20.05 -12.68
N ALA A 116 -34.20 -20.73 -11.61
CA ALA A 116 -33.48 -21.99 -11.72
C ALA A 116 -34.39 -23.12 -12.21
N LYS A 117 -35.66 -23.17 -11.77
CA LYS A 117 -36.67 -24.11 -12.27
C LYS A 117 -36.94 -23.91 -13.77
N ARG A 118 -37.08 -22.66 -14.22
CA ARG A 118 -37.24 -22.34 -15.66
C ARG A 118 -36.02 -22.75 -16.47
N ALA A 119 -34.81 -22.46 -15.97
CA ALA A 119 -33.59 -22.87 -16.65
C ALA A 119 -33.50 -24.41 -16.77
N ARG A 120 -33.86 -25.16 -15.73
CA ARG A 120 -33.93 -26.63 -15.79
C ARG A 120 -34.99 -27.13 -16.77
N ALA A 121 -36.15 -26.48 -16.83
CA ALA A 121 -37.20 -26.84 -17.79
C ALA A 121 -36.77 -26.60 -19.26
N VAL A 122 -35.97 -25.56 -19.51
CA VAL A 122 -35.50 -25.20 -20.87
C VAL A 122 -34.28 -26.01 -21.28
N PHE A 123 -33.33 -26.22 -20.37
CA PHE A 123 -32.00 -26.79 -20.69
C PHE A 123 -31.80 -28.22 -20.18
N GLY A 124 -32.81 -28.83 -19.55
CA GLY A 124 -32.73 -30.17 -18.96
C GLY A 124 -31.87 -30.23 -17.69
N ASP A 125 -31.83 -31.42 -17.09
CA ASP A 125 -30.86 -31.73 -16.05
C ASP A 125 -29.49 -31.97 -16.68
N LYS A 126 -28.47 -31.28 -16.17
CA LYS A 126 -27.10 -31.48 -16.65
C LYS A 126 -26.63 -32.87 -16.27
N GLU A 127 -26.19 -33.65 -17.26
CA GLU A 127 -25.57 -34.95 -17.02
C GLU A 127 -24.39 -34.81 -16.05
N PRO A 128 -24.23 -35.75 -15.09
CA PRO A 128 -23.08 -35.76 -14.20
C PRO A 128 -21.81 -35.97 -15.02
N VAL A 129 -20.95 -34.96 -15.08
CA VAL A 129 -19.66 -35.04 -15.78
C VAL A 129 -18.82 -36.13 -15.11
N ALA A 130 -18.52 -37.21 -15.84
CA ALA A 130 -17.83 -38.42 -15.34
C ALA A 130 -16.29 -38.26 -15.22
N GLY A 131 -15.78 -37.03 -15.23
CA GLY A 131 -14.34 -36.75 -15.14
C GLY A 131 -14.07 -35.49 -14.34
N TYR A 132 -13.14 -35.58 -13.39
CA TYR A 132 -12.77 -34.46 -12.51
C TYR A 132 -11.51 -33.78 -13.05
N GLN A 133 -11.64 -32.54 -13.54
CA GLN A 133 -10.49 -31.69 -13.86
C GLN A 133 -10.04 -30.91 -12.62
N THR A 134 -8.73 -30.71 -12.50
CA THR A 134 -8.14 -30.05 -11.33
C THR A 134 -8.29 -28.51 -11.37
N LYS A 135 -8.23 -27.88 -10.19
CA LYS A 135 -8.46 -26.45 -9.94
C LYS A 135 -7.64 -25.47 -10.81
N LYS A 136 -6.46 -25.88 -11.31
CA LYS A 136 -5.53 -25.00 -12.04
C LYS A 136 -5.75 -24.95 -13.55
N ASP A 137 -6.45 -25.94 -14.15
CA ASP A 137 -6.80 -25.93 -15.58
C ASP A 137 -8.02 -25.05 -15.91
N ALA A 138 -8.60 -24.38 -14.91
CA ALA A 138 -9.57 -23.31 -15.12
C ALA A 138 -8.90 -21.95 -15.42
N GLN A 139 -7.61 -21.91 -15.76
CA GLN A 139 -7.17 -20.92 -16.75
C GLN A 139 -7.94 -21.25 -18.01
N SER A 140 -8.90 -20.39 -18.35
CA SER A 140 -9.61 -20.40 -19.63
C SER A 140 -8.68 -20.92 -20.72
N VAL A 141 -8.82 -22.20 -21.11
CA VAL A 141 -8.41 -22.61 -22.44
C VAL A 141 -9.21 -21.68 -23.31
N GLU A 142 -8.55 -20.64 -23.83
CA GLU A 142 -9.14 -19.77 -24.84
C GLU A 142 -9.43 -20.72 -25.99
N VAL A 143 -10.68 -21.21 -26.04
CA VAL A 143 -11.19 -21.90 -27.21
C VAL A 143 -10.93 -20.90 -28.33
N PRO A 144 -10.07 -21.23 -29.31
CA PRO A 144 -9.75 -20.29 -30.37
C PRO A 144 -11.07 -19.86 -30.98
N LYS A 145 -11.42 -18.57 -30.84
CA LYS A 145 -12.65 -18.04 -31.40
C LYS A 145 -12.61 -18.35 -32.89
N SER A 146 -13.69 -18.95 -33.39
CA SER A 146 -13.75 -19.25 -34.81
C SER A 146 -13.64 -17.95 -35.62
N ALA A 147 -13.08 -18.02 -36.83
CA ALA A 147 -12.98 -16.85 -37.71
C ALA A 147 -14.34 -16.17 -37.93
N ILE A 148 -15.43 -16.94 -37.86
CA ILE A 148 -16.80 -16.45 -37.95
C ILE A 148 -17.17 -15.59 -36.73
N GLU A 149 -16.89 -16.04 -35.52
CA GLU A 149 -17.15 -15.27 -34.30
C GLU A 149 -16.34 -13.98 -34.25
N ILE A 150 -15.08 -14.04 -34.70
CA ILE A 150 -14.22 -12.85 -34.80
C ILE A 150 -14.88 -11.85 -35.75
N ASN A 151 -15.27 -12.27 -36.95
CA ASN A 151 -15.93 -11.41 -37.95
C ASN A 151 -17.26 -10.81 -37.44
N ILE A 152 -18.08 -11.59 -36.74
CA ILE A 152 -19.34 -11.09 -36.15
C ILE A 152 -19.04 -10.01 -35.09
N SER A 153 -18.05 -10.24 -34.22
CA SER A 153 -17.68 -9.27 -33.19
C SER A 153 -17.16 -7.96 -33.80
N THR A 154 -16.33 -8.06 -34.84
CA THR A 154 -15.77 -6.90 -35.56
C THR A 154 -16.88 -6.12 -36.27
N ALA A 155 -17.84 -6.81 -36.90
CA ALA A 155 -18.98 -6.17 -37.55
C ALA A 155 -19.86 -5.39 -36.56
N LEU A 156 -20.09 -5.93 -35.37
CA LEU A 156 -20.86 -5.25 -34.32
C LEU A 156 -20.15 -3.99 -33.78
N VAL A 157 -18.83 -4.06 -33.60
CA VAL A 157 -18.03 -2.90 -33.17
C VAL A 157 -18.08 -1.80 -34.23
N ASN A 158 -17.88 -2.14 -35.50
CA ASN A 158 -17.94 -1.17 -36.60
C ASN A 158 -19.33 -0.54 -36.73
N LYS A 159 -20.39 -1.33 -36.55
CA LYS A 159 -21.77 -0.83 -36.53
C LYS A 159 -21.99 0.17 -35.38
N PHE A 160 -21.48 -0.12 -34.19
CA PHE A 160 -21.60 0.77 -33.04
C PHE A 160 -20.85 2.09 -33.26
N LEU A 161 -19.63 2.03 -33.81
CA LEU A 161 -18.83 3.23 -34.13
C LEU A 161 -19.43 4.06 -35.27
N SER A 162 -20.20 3.45 -36.17
CA SER A 162 -20.85 4.15 -37.29
C SER A 162 -22.13 4.90 -36.90
N LEU A 163 -22.62 4.76 -35.67
CA LEU A 163 -23.81 5.49 -35.23
C LEU A 163 -23.45 6.96 -35.00
N PRO A 164 -24.12 7.91 -35.69
CA PRO A 164 -23.87 9.33 -35.48
C PRO A 164 -24.28 9.68 -34.05
N PHE A 165 -23.32 10.16 -33.27
CA PHE A 165 -23.59 10.78 -31.96
C PHE A 165 -24.34 12.09 -32.22
N SER A 166 -25.68 12.01 -32.32
CA SER A 166 -26.54 13.18 -32.37
C SER A 166 -26.43 13.92 -31.04
N ARG A 167 -25.53 14.91 -31.02
CA ARG A 167 -25.41 15.91 -29.97
C ARG A 167 -26.68 16.75 -30.00
N ALA A 168 -27.67 16.38 -29.20
CA ALA A 168 -28.89 17.16 -29.03
C ALA A 168 -28.48 18.60 -28.64
N GLY A 169 -28.78 19.56 -29.51
CA GLY A 169 -28.42 20.95 -29.36
C GLY A 169 -29.12 21.56 -28.15
N GLY A 170 -28.32 22.08 -27.21
CA GLY A 170 -28.80 23.02 -26.21
C GLY A 170 -28.97 24.38 -26.88
N GLN A 171 -30.21 24.87 -26.93
CA GLN A 171 -30.46 26.27 -27.28
C GLN A 171 -30.11 27.20 -26.12
N PRO A 172 -29.61 28.42 -26.39
CA PRO A 172 -29.40 29.43 -25.38
C PRO A 172 -30.73 30.11 -25.06
N ILE A 173 -31.19 30.04 -23.81
CA ILE A 173 -32.29 30.88 -23.32
C ILE A 173 -31.69 32.19 -22.85
N ALA A 174 -32.02 33.26 -23.57
CA ALA A 174 -31.74 34.64 -23.18
C ALA A 174 -32.92 35.20 -22.35
N GLY A 175 -32.58 35.90 -21.26
CA GLY A 175 -33.35 37.02 -20.71
C GLY A 175 -34.43 36.70 -19.67
N SER A 176 -34.17 37.07 -18.41
CA SER A 176 -35.17 37.69 -17.53
C SER A 176 -34.51 38.33 -16.31
N SER A 177 -34.94 39.56 -16.02
CA SER A 177 -34.43 40.53 -15.07
C SER A 177 -34.78 40.28 -13.60
N SER A 178 -34.05 40.99 -12.73
CA SER A 178 -34.42 41.59 -11.43
C SER A 178 -35.39 40.89 -10.49
N LEU A 179 -34.96 40.64 -9.25
CA LEU A 179 -35.45 41.38 -8.08
C LEU A 179 -34.65 41.02 -6.80
N SER A 180 -34.34 42.10 -6.09
CA SER A 180 -33.79 42.24 -4.74
C SER A 180 -34.67 41.61 -3.64
N GLY A 181 -34.04 41.18 -2.55
CA GLY A 181 -34.71 40.92 -1.28
C GLY A 181 -33.87 40.09 -0.31
N GLU A 182 -33.27 40.76 0.67
CA GLU A 182 -32.70 40.17 1.89
C GLU A 182 -33.77 39.40 2.67
N VAL A 183 -33.47 38.17 3.13
CA VAL A 183 -34.13 37.55 4.29
C VAL A 183 -33.14 36.60 4.98
N GLU A 184 -32.87 36.89 6.25
CA GLU A 184 -32.24 36.01 7.23
C GLU A 184 -33.09 34.75 7.50
N THR A 185 -32.48 33.57 7.61
CA THR A 185 -32.98 32.38 8.31
C THR A 185 -31.74 31.50 8.59
N SER A 186 -31.27 31.24 9.82
CA SER A 186 -31.90 30.62 10.99
C SER A 186 -32.69 29.35 10.68
N VAL A 187 -32.51 28.35 11.55
CA VAL A 187 -33.29 27.11 11.72
C VAL A 187 -32.75 25.86 11.03
N ASN A 188 -32.11 25.04 11.86
CA ASN A 188 -32.42 23.65 12.23
C ASN A 188 -33.00 22.68 11.18
N GLY A 189 -32.54 21.44 11.35
CA GLY A 189 -32.90 20.26 10.61
C GLY A 189 -34.40 20.07 10.40
N LEU A 190 -34.72 19.67 9.16
CA LEU A 190 -35.80 18.75 8.89
C LEU A 190 -35.34 17.79 7.81
N GLU A 191 -35.42 16.51 8.16
CA GLU A 191 -35.24 15.36 7.28
C GLU A 191 -36.29 15.42 6.16
N MET A 192 -35.84 15.51 4.91
CA MET A 192 -36.71 15.38 3.74
C MET A 192 -36.18 14.26 2.83
N HIS A 193 -36.98 13.20 2.73
CA HIS A 193 -36.92 12.25 1.63
C HIS A 193 -36.99 13.01 0.30
N ALA A 194 -35.89 13.01 -0.46
CA ALA A 194 -35.86 13.61 -1.79
C ALA A 194 -36.64 12.73 -2.79
N PRO A 195 -37.63 13.29 -3.52
CA PRO A 195 -38.35 12.55 -4.55
C PRO A 195 -37.46 12.22 -5.75
N ALA A 196 -37.78 11.13 -6.44
CA ALA A 196 -37.12 10.70 -7.66
C ALA A 196 -37.19 11.82 -8.72
N GLY A 197 -36.03 12.35 -9.12
CA GLY A 197 -35.92 13.48 -10.06
C GLY A 197 -34.93 14.58 -9.66
N SER A 198 -34.31 14.52 -8.48
CA SER A 198 -33.32 15.53 -8.07
C SER A 198 -32.05 15.51 -8.96
N PRO A 199 -31.56 16.68 -9.41
CA PRO A 199 -30.31 16.82 -10.17
C PRO A 199 -29.06 16.27 -9.44
N ILE A 200 -29.15 16.02 -8.13
CA ILE A 200 -28.10 15.39 -7.32
C ILE A 200 -27.87 13.93 -7.72
N GLN A 201 -28.89 13.20 -8.20
CA GLN A 201 -28.68 11.84 -8.72
C GLN A 201 -27.90 11.84 -10.03
N GLY A 202 -28.09 12.86 -10.87
CA GLY A 202 -27.33 13.06 -12.11
C GLY A 202 -25.83 13.20 -11.84
N GLU A 203 -25.46 13.94 -10.80
CA GLU A 203 -24.06 14.14 -10.44
C GLU A 203 -23.39 12.87 -9.86
N ILE A 204 -24.12 12.09 -9.08
CA ILE A 204 -23.62 10.80 -8.56
C ILE A 204 -23.42 9.80 -9.70
N ILE A 205 -24.35 9.74 -10.65
CA ILE A 205 -24.25 8.90 -11.85
C ILE A 205 -23.08 9.37 -12.72
N TYR A 206 -22.92 10.68 -12.93
CA TYR A 206 -21.81 11.25 -13.69
C TYR A 206 -20.45 10.93 -13.05
N ARG A 207 -20.31 11.10 -11.72
CA ARG A 207 -19.09 10.74 -10.98
C ARG A 207 -18.80 9.24 -10.98
N ARG A 208 -19.82 8.38 -11.14
CA ARG A 208 -19.63 6.93 -11.31
C ARG A 208 -19.19 6.61 -12.74
N LEU A 209 -19.82 7.20 -13.74
CA LEU A 209 -19.49 7.03 -15.16
C LEU A 209 -18.06 7.51 -15.46
N TYR A 210 -17.69 8.68 -14.94
CA TYR A 210 -16.35 9.26 -15.09
C TYR A 210 -15.26 8.36 -14.49
N ARG A 211 -15.51 7.78 -13.30
CA ARG A 211 -14.60 6.81 -12.68
C ARG A 211 -14.45 5.54 -13.52
N GLN A 212 -15.53 5.08 -14.15
CA GLN A 212 -15.50 3.90 -15.00
C GLN A 212 -14.73 4.16 -16.31
N MET A 213 -14.94 5.31 -16.95
CA MET A 213 -14.17 5.73 -18.13
C MET A 213 -12.67 5.85 -17.81
N LYS A 214 -12.32 6.50 -16.69
CA LYS A 214 -10.91 6.67 -16.31
C LYS A 214 -10.23 5.32 -16.04
N GLN A 215 -10.96 4.36 -15.48
CA GLN A 215 -10.44 3.01 -15.29
C GLN A 215 -10.25 2.26 -16.62
N GLN A 216 -11.13 2.47 -17.61
CA GLN A 216 -10.96 1.90 -18.95
C GLN A 216 -9.76 2.50 -19.68
N GLU A 217 -9.55 3.81 -19.61
CA GLU A 217 -8.35 4.46 -20.17
C GLU A 217 -7.06 3.85 -19.60
N LEU A 218 -7.00 3.66 -18.27
CA LEU A 218 -5.84 3.06 -17.62
C LEU A 218 -5.61 1.60 -18.06
N ASN A 219 -6.69 0.83 -18.23
CA ASN A 219 -6.59 -0.55 -18.72
C ASN A 219 -6.08 -0.61 -20.16
N ILE A 220 -6.51 0.34 -21.02
CA ILE A 220 -6.06 0.42 -22.42
C ILE A 220 -4.58 0.80 -22.49
N LEU A 221 -4.14 1.81 -21.72
CA LEU A 221 -2.74 2.22 -21.69
C LEU A 221 -1.83 1.10 -21.15
N GLY A 222 -2.28 0.36 -20.14
CA GLY A 222 -1.58 -0.83 -19.65
C GLY A 222 -1.50 -1.94 -20.70
N ALA A 223 -2.54 -2.13 -21.51
CA ALA A 223 -2.52 -3.11 -22.60
C ALA A 223 -1.54 -2.72 -23.72
N ILE A 224 -1.44 -1.43 -24.06
CA ILE A 224 -0.52 -0.93 -25.09
C ILE A 224 0.94 -1.09 -24.64
N GLN A 225 1.26 -0.86 -23.37
CA GLN A 225 2.63 -1.03 -22.84
C GLN A 225 3.10 -2.50 -22.83
N ASN A 226 2.18 -3.46 -22.84
CA ASN A 226 2.50 -4.88 -22.88
C ASN A 226 2.69 -5.42 -24.30
N LEU A 227 2.46 -4.62 -25.34
CA LEU A 227 2.79 -4.96 -26.71
C LEU A 227 4.24 -4.56 -26.98
N GLN A 228 5.19 -5.46 -26.73
CA GLN A 228 6.57 -5.28 -27.20
C GLN A 228 6.63 -5.42 -28.73
N PRO A 229 7.33 -4.51 -29.44
CA PRO A 229 7.63 -4.68 -30.85
C PRO A 229 8.69 -5.77 -31.03
N LEU A 230 8.38 -6.78 -31.85
CA LEU A 230 9.34 -7.76 -32.35
C LEU A 230 10.37 -7.04 -33.23
N ILE A 231 11.60 -6.88 -32.75
CA ILE A 231 12.72 -6.39 -33.55
C ILE A 231 13.57 -7.61 -33.97
N PRO A 232 13.91 -7.77 -35.27
CA PRO A 232 14.78 -8.83 -35.73
C PRO A 232 16.22 -8.64 -35.21
N SER A 233 16.80 -9.72 -34.70
CA SER A 233 18.17 -9.75 -34.18
C SER A 233 19.19 -9.67 -35.31
N THR A 234 19.97 -8.59 -35.34
CA THR A 234 21.17 -8.46 -36.18
C THR A 234 22.40 -8.76 -35.33
N SER A 235 23.08 -9.86 -35.64
CA SER A 235 24.33 -10.26 -34.98
C SER A 235 25.49 -9.38 -35.44
N HIS A 236 26.23 -8.79 -34.51
CA HIS A 236 27.55 -8.22 -34.79
C HIS A 236 28.64 -9.00 -34.04
N TYR A 237 29.58 -9.50 -34.85
CA TYR A 237 30.88 -10.05 -34.47
C TYR A 237 31.76 -8.98 -33.83
N THR A 238 32.48 -9.32 -32.77
CA THR A 238 33.62 -8.56 -32.23
C THR A 238 34.92 -9.32 -32.52
N PRO A 239 35.98 -8.66 -33.01
CA PRO A 239 37.32 -9.21 -32.96
C PRO A 239 38.10 -8.66 -31.77
N ALA A 240 38.95 -9.53 -31.24
CA ALA A 240 39.88 -9.32 -30.15
C ALA A 240 41.01 -8.35 -30.54
N ALA A 241 41.45 -7.53 -29.59
CA ALA A 241 42.69 -6.78 -29.69
C ALA A 241 43.45 -6.85 -28.36
N ALA A 242 44.76 -6.99 -28.51
CA ALA A 242 45.71 -7.54 -27.59
C ALA A 242 46.23 -6.55 -26.54
N THR A 243 46.65 -7.15 -25.43
CA THR A 243 47.42 -6.61 -24.32
C THR A 243 48.79 -6.09 -24.76
N ALA A 244 49.17 -4.90 -24.31
CA ALA A 244 50.56 -4.45 -24.20
C ALA A 244 50.69 -3.47 -23.03
N GLU A 245 51.89 -3.42 -22.48
CA GLU A 245 52.25 -3.18 -21.10
C GLU A 245 53.20 -1.96 -20.99
N ILE A 246 53.31 -1.35 -19.80
CA ILE A 246 54.49 -0.64 -19.22
C ILE A 246 54.74 0.84 -19.68
N PRO A 247 55.31 1.77 -18.85
CA PRO A 247 55.27 1.99 -17.38
C PRO A 247 55.16 3.49 -16.93
N ASN A 248 55.09 3.65 -15.60
CA ASN A 248 55.37 4.84 -14.76
C ASN A 248 56.55 5.74 -15.19
N ILE A 249 56.34 7.07 -15.12
CA ILE A 249 57.35 8.07 -14.73
C ILE A 249 56.67 9.15 -13.86
N ALA A 250 57.24 9.39 -12.68
CA ALA A 250 56.99 10.54 -11.82
C ALA A 250 57.99 11.67 -12.13
N VAL A 251 57.62 12.95 -11.94
CA VAL A 251 58.46 14.15 -11.62
C VAL A 251 57.53 15.40 -11.64
N VAL A 252 57.17 16.02 -10.49
CA VAL A 252 57.70 17.25 -9.82
C VAL A 252 57.17 18.60 -10.36
N GLN A 253 56.60 19.39 -9.42
CA GLN A 253 56.46 20.87 -9.31
C GLN A 253 55.79 21.71 -10.41
N ALA A 254 54.83 22.57 -10.03
CA ALA A 254 55.09 23.99 -9.74
C ALA A 254 53.80 24.77 -9.41
N LEU A 255 53.92 25.71 -8.47
CA LEU A 255 53.00 26.82 -8.22
C LEU A 255 52.76 27.64 -9.50
N GLN A 256 51.52 28.08 -9.72
CA GLN A 256 51.24 29.43 -10.24
C GLN A 256 49.76 29.80 -10.04
N GLU A 257 49.53 30.85 -9.25
CA GLU A 257 48.35 31.69 -9.33
C GLU A 257 48.22 32.32 -10.72
N PRO A 258 47.00 32.61 -11.17
CA PRO A 258 46.80 33.79 -11.99
C PRO A 258 45.64 34.66 -11.48
N THR A 259 46.05 35.84 -11.01
CA THR A 259 45.56 37.17 -11.35
C THR A 259 44.22 37.28 -12.10
N LEU A 260 43.29 37.96 -11.43
CA LEU A 260 42.05 38.52 -11.94
C LEU A 260 42.25 39.42 -13.17
N PRO A 261 41.36 39.33 -14.19
CA PRO A 261 41.05 40.46 -15.03
C PRO A 261 39.69 41.05 -14.64
N ILE A 262 39.76 42.31 -14.19
CA ILE A 262 38.65 43.26 -14.18
C ILE A 262 38.20 43.44 -15.64
N VAL A 263 36.96 43.08 -15.96
CA VAL A 263 36.34 43.44 -17.24
C VAL A 263 35.08 44.24 -16.98
N SER A 264 35.11 45.42 -17.60
CA SER A 264 34.15 46.51 -17.59
C SER A 264 32.73 46.11 -17.98
N ALA A 265 31.80 46.85 -17.38
CA ALA A 265 30.40 46.90 -17.70
C ALA A 265 30.15 47.09 -19.21
N SER A 266 29.38 46.18 -19.79
CA SER A 266 28.68 46.40 -21.05
C SER A 266 27.21 46.06 -20.83
N SER A 267 26.40 47.11 -20.68
CA SER A 267 24.95 47.04 -20.75
C SER A 267 24.55 46.65 -22.17
N ALA A 268 24.33 45.36 -22.40
CA ALA A 268 23.65 44.85 -23.57
C ALA A 268 22.24 44.41 -23.17
N ASN A 269 21.26 45.11 -23.74
CA ASN A 269 19.83 44.88 -23.56
C ASN A 269 19.47 43.41 -23.80
N LEU A 270 19.11 42.71 -22.72
CA LEU A 270 18.42 41.42 -22.80
C LEU A 270 17.01 41.67 -23.34
N SER A 271 16.88 41.45 -24.64
CA SER A 271 15.60 41.27 -25.32
C SER A 271 14.87 40.10 -24.64
N VAL A 272 13.89 40.45 -23.82
CA VAL A 272 12.91 39.55 -23.22
C VAL A 272 12.18 38.83 -24.35
N ASN A 273 12.60 37.60 -24.64
CA ASN A 273 11.88 36.72 -25.54
C ASN A 273 10.62 36.23 -24.83
N ASP A 274 9.50 36.91 -25.11
CA ASP A 274 8.17 36.66 -24.57
C ASP A 274 7.49 35.39 -25.18
N SER A 275 8.28 34.34 -25.45
CA SER A 275 7.84 33.12 -26.13
C SER A 275 7.67 31.91 -25.20
N GLU A 276 7.69 32.09 -23.87
CA GLU A 276 7.61 31.01 -22.88
C GLU A 276 6.24 30.90 -22.17
N LEU A 277 5.16 31.36 -22.83
CA LEU A 277 3.80 31.39 -22.26
C LEU A 277 2.93 30.16 -22.60
N SER A 278 3.47 29.14 -23.26
CA SER A 278 2.68 28.06 -23.89
C SER A 278 2.87 26.65 -23.29
N SER A 279 3.48 26.50 -22.12
CA SER A 279 3.52 25.20 -21.40
C SER A 279 2.98 25.27 -19.97
N VAL A 280 1.91 26.05 -19.75
CA VAL A 280 1.26 26.18 -18.42
C VAL A 280 0.48 24.92 -18.02
N GLU A 281 0.26 23.97 -18.94
CA GLU A 281 -0.75 22.92 -18.75
C GLU A 281 -0.46 21.84 -17.70
N ASN A 282 0.71 21.80 -17.05
CA ASN A 282 1.00 20.76 -16.04
C ASN A 282 1.72 21.27 -14.78
N THR A 283 1.57 22.55 -14.42
CA THR A 283 2.17 23.07 -13.17
C THR A 283 1.31 22.69 -11.97
N HIS A 284 1.91 22.02 -10.99
CA HIS A 284 1.30 21.71 -9.70
C HIS A 284 1.80 22.69 -8.63
N THR A 285 0.89 23.16 -7.78
CA THR A 285 1.23 23.96 -6.59
C THR A 285 1.16 23.10 -5.34
N THR A 286 2.15 23.27 -4.46
CA THR A 286 2.16 22.72 -3.10
C THR A 286 2.64 23.75 -2.11
N ILE A 287 2.31 23.58 -0.83
CA ILE A 287 2.74 24.49 0.24
C ILE A 287 3.93 23.84 0.97
N LEU A 288 5.08 24.51 0.99
CA LEU A 288 6.29 24.10 1.73
C LEU A 288 6.49 25.02 2.94
N GLY A 289 5.77 24.72 4.03
CA GLY A 289 5.76 25.59 5.21
C GLY A 289 4.81 26.75 4.99
N ASN A 290 5.35 27.95 4.80
CA ASN A 290 4.57 29.18 4.55
C ASN A 290 4.70 29.68 3.10
N GLU A 291 5.36 28.91 2.24
CA GLU A 291 5.66 29.30 0.86
C GLU A 291 4.92 28.41 -0.13
N GLU A 292 4.33 29.01 -1.17
CA GLU A 292 3.80 28.28 -2.31
C GLU A 292 4.94 27.89 -3.25
N PHE A 293 4.96 26.61 -3.63
CA PHE A 293 5.98 26.02 -4.48
C PHE A 293 5.33 25.40 -5.71
N HIS A 294 5.69 25.95 -6.87
CA HIS A 294 5.22 25.49 -8.17
C HIS A 294 6.23 24.52 -8.78
N TYR A 295 5.77 23.35 -9.23
CA TYR A 295 6.62 22.34 -9.86
C TYR A 295 5.90 21.59 -10.97
N ASN A 296 6.67 21.04 -11.90
CA ASN A 296 6.16 20.11 -12.90
C ASN A 296 6.25 18.67 -12.37
N PRO A 297 5.13 17.91 -12.27
CA PRO A 297 5.11 16.51 -11.87
C PRO A 297 6.10 15.61 -12.62
N SER A 298 6.37 15.88 -13.90
CA SER A 298 7.29 15.08 -14.71
C SER A 298 8.76 15.25 -14.30
N MET A 299 9.10 16.36 -13.64
CA MET A 299 10.46 16.68 -13.19
C MET A 299 10.77 16.15 -11.80
N VAL A 300 9.82 15.50 -11.12
CA VAL A 300 10.06 14.94 -9.79
C VAL A 300 10.86 13.64 -9.92
N PRO A 301 12.09 13.57 -9.36
CA PRO A 301 12.93 12.39 -9.49
C PRO A 301 12.36 11.19 -8.71
N ASP A 302 12.93 10.00 -8.92
CA ASP A 302 12.57 8.84 -8.11
C ASP A 302 12.90 9.06 -6.64
N VAL A 303 12.18 8.36 -5.76
CA VAL A 303 12.38 8.50 -4.31
C VAL A 303 13.81 8.08 -3.98
N PRO A 304 14.63 8.97 -3.36
CA PRO A 304 15.98 8.61 -2.97
C PRO A 304 15.98 7.44 -1.98
N ALA A 305 16.90 6.50 -2.16
CA ALA A 305 17.05 5.36 -1.25
C ALA A 305 17.79 5.78 0.03
N VAL A 306 17.07 6.31 1.01
CA VAL A 306 17.65 6.85 2.26
C VAL A 306 17.44 5.89 3.44
N ARG A 307 18.44 5.78 4.31
CA ARG A 307 18.39 4.98 5.54
C ARG A 307 19.03 5.75 6.70
N PHE A 308 18.26 6.00 7.76
CA PHE A 308 18.72 6.68 8.99
C PHE A 308 18.83 5.73 10.20
N ALA A 309 18.94 4.43 9.96
CA ALA A 309 18.98 3.45 11.04
C ALA A 309 20.25 3.56 11.91
N ALA A 310 21.34 4.04 11.32
CA ALA A 310 22.64 4.20 11.99
C ALA A 310 22.90 5.64 12.47
N ASP A 311 22.20 6.63 11.90
CA ASP A 311 22.42 8.05 12.18
C ASP A 311 21.08 8.79 12.24
N LEU A 312 20.57 8.93 13.46
CA LEU A 312 19.36 9.70 13.73
C LEU A 312 19.62 11.21 13.76
N GLY A 313 20.86 11.64 14.01
CA GLY A 313 21.23 13.06 13.95
C GLY A 313 21.06 13.60 12.53
N GLN A 314 21.52 12.84 11.53
CA GLN A 314 21.30 13.19 10.12
C GLN A 314 19.80 13.23 9.78
N LEU A 315 18.98 12.35 10.34
CA LEU A 315 17.53 12.42 10.15
C LEU A 315 16.95 13.74 10.69
N PHE A 316 17.39 14.20 11.86
CA PHE A 316 16.92 15.46 12.44
C PHE A 316 17.27 16.64 11.53
N CYS A 317 18.50 16.71 11.00
CA CYS A 317 18.88 17.74 10.04
C CYS A 317 18.05 17.67 8.74
N GLU A 318 17.99 16.48 8.12
CA GLU A 318 17.34 16.28 6.83
C GLU A 318 15.81 16.40 6.86
N TRP A 319 15.21 16.22 8.04
CA TRP A 319 13.78 16.41 8.22
C TRP A 319 13.36 17.86 7.95
N HIS A 320 14.20 18.83 8.35
CA HIS A 320 13.95 20.26 8.17
C HIS A 320 14.64 20.84 6.94
N SER A 321 15.80 20.31 6.55
CA SER A 321 16.62 20.76 5.43
C SER A 321 17.29 19.59 4.72
N SER A 322 16.82 19.19 3.54
CA SER A 322 17.42 18.09 2.77
C SER A 322 17.63 18.48 1.32
N GLU A 323 18.77 18.08 0.78
CA GLU A 323 19.12 18.22 -0.64
C GLU A 323 18.96 16.91 -1.41
N ARG A 324 18.51 15.83 -0.76
CA ARG A 324 18.42 14.50 -1.40
C ARG A 324 17.36 14.43 -2.48
N LEU A 325 16.25 15.13 -2.27
CA LEU A 325 15.20 15.30 -3.26
C LEU A 325 15.32 16.73 -3.79
N GLN A 326 15.71 16.89 -5.05
CA GLN A 326 15.73 18.19 -5.70
C GLN A 326 14.60 18.25 -6.73
N VAL A 327 13.79 19.30 -6.65
CA VAL A 327 12.74 19.60 -7.62
C VAL A 327 12.97 21.04 -8.09
N ASN A 328 13.14 21.26 -9.39
CA ASN A 328 13.51 22.57 -9.96
C ASN A 328 14.77 23.18 -9.29
N GLY A 329 15.77 22.35 -8.99
CA GLY A 329 17.01 22.79 -8.33
C GLY A 329 16.90 23.11 -6.83
N ARG A 330 15.69 23.02 -6.24
CA ARG A 330 15.47 23.25 -4.81
C ARG A 330 15.45 21.94 -4.03
N GLY A 331 16.24 21.87 -2.97
CA GLY A 331 16.19 20.77 -1.99
C GLY A 331 14.87 20.74 -1.23
N ILE A 332 14.23 19.57 -1.20
CA ILE A 332 12.95 19.33 -0.55
C ILE A 332 13.15 18.55 0.75
N PRO A 333 12.87 19.17 1.93
CA PRO A 333 12.92 18.50 3.22
C PRO A 333 12.04 17.24 3.29
N ILE A 334 12.47 16.24 4.07
CA ILE A 334 11.79 14.94 4.14
C ILE A 334 10.34 15.05 4.59
N LYS A 335 10.02 16.00 5.48
CA LYS A 335 8.64 16.23 5.96
C LYS A 335 7.64 16.56 4.83
N TYR A 336 8.11 17.09 3.69
CA TYR A 336 7.27 17.48 2.56
C TYR A 336 7.21 16.45 1.42
N TRP A 337 7.99 15.36 1.48
CA TRP A 337 7.92 14.28 0.48
C TRP A 337 6.52 13.75 0.18
N PRO A 338 5.57 13.65 1.13
CA PRO A 338 4.22 13.19 0.81
C PRO A 338 3.49 14.10 -0.19
N GLU A 339 3.83 15.38 -0.30
CA GLU A 339 3.19 16.32 -1.22
C GLU A 339 3.62 16.12 -2.68
N PHE A 340 4.73 15.42 -2.91
CA PHE A 340 5.24 15.07 -4.23
C PHE A 340 4.87 13.65 -4.64
N TYR A 341 4.89 12.69 -3.71
CA TYR A 341 4.75 11.27 -4.08
C TYR A 341 3.36 10.66 -3.86
N LYS A 342 2.45 11.27 -3.06
CA LYS A 342 1.11 10.69 -2.85
C LYS A 342 0.36 10.52 -4.19
N LYS A 343 -0.23 9.33 -4.41
CA LYS A 343 -0.96 8.93 -5.65
C LYS A 343 -1.91 9.99 -6.23
N ARG A 344 -2.57 10.80 -5.39
CA ARG A 344 -3.50 11.85 -5.83
C ARG A 344 -2.82 12.96 -6.67
N LYS A 345 -1.49 13.04 -6.64
CA LYS A 345 -0.70 14.05 -7.36
C LYS A 345 -0.19 13.57 -8.72
N GLY A 346 -0.47 12.33 -9.12
CA GLY A 346 -0.18 11.84 -10.48
C GLY A 346 1.30 11.62 -10.83
N VAL A 347 2.22 11.91 -9.92
CA VAL A 347 3.67 11.89 -10.17
C VAL A 347 4.18 10.45 -10.42
N LYS A 348 4.07 9.56 -9.43
CA LYS A 348 4.54 8.15 -9.51
C LYS A 348 3.72 7.24 -8.61
N GLU A 349 2.89 6.37 -9.18
CA GLU A 349 1.85 5.61 -8.45
C GLU A 349 2.42 4.72 -7.31
N HIS A 350 3.60 4.13 -7.50
CA HIS A 350 4.19 3.16 -6.57
C HIS A 350 5.28 3.73 -5.65
N ALA A 351 5.81 4.91 -5.98
CA ALA A 351 6.92 5.52 -5.26
C ALA A 351 6.59 5.78 -3.78
N TRP A 352 5.41 6.35 -3.50
CA TRP A 352 4.98 6.60 -2.13
C TRP A 352 4.77 5.32 -1.31
N ALA A 353 4.27 4.25 -1.94
CA ALA A 353 4.04 2.99 -1.24
C ALA A 353 5.33 2.40 -0.68
N ALA A 354 6.45 2.55 -1.40
CA ALA A 354 7.76 2.07 -0.97
C ALA A 354 8.29 2.81 0.28
N VAL A 355 8.13 4.14 0.34
CA VAL A 355 8.73 4.98 1.41
C VAL A 355 7.80 5.30 2.56
N ARG A 356 6.47 5.21 2.38
CA ARG A 356 5.45 5.64 3.36
C ARG A 356 5.69 5.09 4.76
N ASN A 357 6.04 3.81 4.88
CA ASN A 357 6.25 3.17 6.18
C ASN A 357 7.48 3.74 6.88
N GLN A 358 8.58 3.91 6.15
CA GLN A 358 9.81 4.51 6.68
C GLN A 358 9.58 5.98 7.05
N TRP A 359 8.95 6.75 6.16
CA TRP A 359 8.60 8.15 6.41
C TRP A 359 7.73 8.32 7.66
N THR A 360 6.74 7.43 7.86
CA THR A 360 5.87 7.48 9.05
C THR A 360 6.67 7.21 10.33
N ASN A 361 7.61 6.28 10.29
CA ASN A 361 8.50 6.02 11.43
C ASN A 361 9.43 7.20 11.70
N TRP A 362 10.04 7.79 10.66
CA TRP A 362 10.87 8.98 10.78
C TRP A 362 10.11 10.13 11.40
N LYS A 363 8.91 10.43 10.88
CA LYS A 363 8.02 11.44 11.42
C LYS A 363 7.82 11.29 12.93
N PHE A 364 7.59 10.07 13.41
CA PHE A 364 7.35 9.83 14.83
C PHE A 364 8.56 10.11 15.71
N ILE A 365 9.76 9.79 15.23
CA ILE A 365 11.00 10.06 15.97
C ILE A 365 11.24 11.58 16.00
N VAL A 366 11.12 12.26 14.86
CA VAL A 366 11.40 13.70 14.80
C VAL A 366 10.35 14.51 15.56
N GLU A 367 9.06 14.16 15.51
CA GLU A 367 8.03 14.82 16.32
C GLU A 367 8.33 14.72 17.82
N GLU A 368 8.85 13.58 18.29
CA GLU A 368 9.25 13.44 19.70
C GLU A 368 10.45 14.35 20.00
N ARG A 369 11.46 14.34 19.14
CA ARG A 369 12.63 15.20 19.29
C ARG A 369 12.24 16.67 19.33
N ASP A 370 11.34 17.09 18.45
CA ASP A 370 10.84 18.47 18.41
C ASP A 370 10.03 18.82 19.67
N HIS A 371 9.30 17.86 20.24
CA HIS A 371 8.60 18.04 21.50
C HIS A 371 9.55 18.25 22.69
N LEU A 372 10.70 17.55 22.69
CA LEU A 372 11.75 17.69 23.70
C LEU A 372 12.64 18.93 23.49
N GLY A 373 12.59 19.52 22.29
CA GLY A 373 13.23 20.79 21.95
C GLY A 373 14.69 20.70 21.52
N SER A 374 15.43 19.66 21.89
CA SER A 374 16.83 19.48 21.49
C SER A 374 17.23 18.02 21.27
N ASP A 375 18.34 17.83 20.55
CA ASP A 375 18.91 16.50 20.30
C ASP A 375 19.42 15.88 21.61
N GLU A 376 20.03 16.68 22.48
CA GLU A 376 20.55 16.25 23.78
C GLU A 376 19.41 15.78 24.70
N ALA A 377 18.29 16.53 24.75
CA ALA A 377 17.11 16.15 25.52
C ALA A 377 16.49 14.85 24.99
N PHE A 378 16.45 14.69 23.66
CA PHE A 378 16.01 13.44 23.03
C PHE A 378 16.89 12.26 23.45
N TRP A 379 18.22 12.40 23.33
CA TRP A 379 19.13 11.33 23.70
C TRP A 379 19.15 11.04 25.19
N ALA A 380 19.02 12.05 26.05
CA ALA A 380 18.91 11.84 27.51
C ALA A 380 17.70 10.99 27.89
N LYS A 381 16.56 11.19 27.20
CA LYS A 381 15.36 10.35 27.38
C LYS A 381 15.56 8.93 26.84
N TRP A 382 16.26 8.79 25.71
CA TRP A 382 16.40 7.52 24.97
C TRP A 382 17.77 6.86 25.15
N GLN A 383 18.29 6.84 26.37
CA GLN A 383 19.48 6.09 26.78
C GLN A 383 19.10 4.86 27.62
N ASP A 384 19.88 3.80 27.50
CA ASP A 384 19.81 2.66 28.43
C ASP A 384 20.37 3.07 29.81
N SER A 385 20.11 2.26 30.83
CA SER A 385 20.67 2.33 32.19
C SER A 385 22.19 2.53 32.27
N LYS A 386 22.92 2.24 31.19
CA LYS A 386 24.37 2.41 31.06
C LYS A 386 24.79 3.72 30.39
N GLY A 387 23.84 4.61 30.06
CA GLY A 387 24.07 5.85 29.32
C GLY A 387 24.34 5.65 27.81
N ILE A 388 24.15 4.45 27.28
CA ILE A 388 24.33 4.16 25.85
C ILE A 388 23.05 4.53 25.11
N THR A 389 23.17 5.28 24.01
CA THR A 389 22.03 5.65 23.18
C THR A 389 21.37 4.41 22.57
N LEU A 390 20.04 4.36 22.66
CA LEU A 390 19.26 3.27 22.10
C LEU A 390 19.26 3.33 20.57
N ASN A 391 19.28 2.16 19.93
CA ASN A 391 19.23 2.09 18.47
C ASN A 391 17.86 2.50 17.90
N TYR A 392 17.81 2.75 16.59
CA TYR A 392 16.60 3.16 15.87
C TYR A 392 15.36 2.31 16.18
N THR A 393 15.50 0.98 16.23
CA THR A 393 14.37 0.07 16.48
C THR A 393 13.90 0.11 17.93
N ALA A 394 14.83 0.25 18.88
CA ALA A 394 14.52 0.40 20.29
C ALA A 394 13.76 1.70 20.56
N ASN A 395 14.22 2.83 19.98
CA ASN A 395 13.52 4.12 20.08
C ASN A 395 12.09 4.05 19.53
N LEU A 396 11.92 3.48 18.33
CA LEU A 396 10.58 3.30 17.76
C LEU A 396 9.67 2.42 18.61
N LYS A 397 10.20 1.37 19.23
CA LYS A 397 9.42 0.49 20.10
C LYS A 397 8.99 1.22 21.36
N GLY A 398 9.91 1.93 22.01
CA GLY A 398 9.62 2.75 23.19
C GLY A 398 8.57 3.81 22.90
N LEU A 399 8.74 4.59 21.82
CA LEU A 399 7.77 5.61 21.39
C LEU A 399 6.37 5.05 21.15
N LYS A 400 6.27 3.84 20.57
CA LYS A 400 4.97 3.19 20.38
C LYS A 400 4.32 2.83 21.71
N VAL A 401 5.09 2.29 22.65
CA VAL A 401 4.59 1.94 23.99
C VAL A 401 4.13 3.19 24.74
N GLU A 402 4.94 4.26 24.76
CA GLU A 402 4.58 5.53 25.40
C GLU A 402 3.30 6.14 24.79
N ARG A 403 3.19 6.17 23.45
CA ARG A 403 1.99 6.68 22.78
C ARG A 403 0.77 5.81 23.03
N GLU A 404 0.92 4.49 23.09
CA GLU A 404 -0.18 3.59 23.45
C GLU A 404 -0.65 3.83 24.88
N ALA A 405 0.27 4.03 25.82
CA ALA A 405 -0.05 4.41 27.20
C ALA A 405 -0.75 5.78 27.27
N ALA A 406 -0.22 6.79 26.58
CA ALA A 406 -0.84 8.12 26.52
C ALA A 406 -2.22 8.09 25.85
N ASN A 407 -2.43 7.27 24.81
CA ASN A 407 -3.74 7.11 24.19
C ASN A 407 -4.75 6.44 25.13
N LYS A 408 -4.30 5.48 25.95
CA LYS A 408 -5.13 4.83 26.97
C LYS A 408 -5.52 5.82 28.07
N ASP A 409 -4.55 6.60 28.56
CA ASP A 409 -4.78 7.66 29.55
C ASP A 409 -5.76 8.72 29.01
N ALA A 410 -5.53 9.23 27.80
CA ALA A 410 -6.43 10.18 27.15
C ALA A 410 -7.84 9.62 26.95
N LYS A 411 -7.99 8.33 26.65
CA LYS A 411 -9.29 7.67 26.58
C LYS A 411 -9.95 7.57 27.96
N ALA A 412 -9.20 7.22 29.01
CA ALA A 412 -9.72 7.16 30.37
C ALA A 412 -10.21 8.54 30.84
N LYS A 413 -9.45 9.60 30.56
CA LYS A 413 -9.84 10.99 30.82
C LYS A 413 -11.09 11.39 30.04
N ALA A 414 -11.16 11.05 28.75
CA ALA A 414 -12.37 11.29 27.96
C ALA A 414 -13.59 10.56 28.52
N LEU A 415 -13.44 9.29 28.94
CA LEU A 415 -14.52 8.54 29.59
C LEU A 415 -14.94 9.21 30.89
N GLN A 416 -13.99 9.60 31.75
CA GLN A 416 -14.28 10.30 32.99
C GLN A 416 -15.06 11.60 32.74
N PHE A 417 -14.65 12.39 31.74
CA PHE A 417 -15.31 13.65 31.40
C PHE A 417 -16.76 13.46 30.93
N PHE A 418 -17.05 12.36 30.24
CA PHE A 418 -18.39 12.04 29.72
C PHE A 418 -19.10 10.95 30.53
N ASN A 419 -18.82 10.84 31.84
CA ASN A 419 -19.50 9.91 32.76
C ASN A 419 -19.49 8.44 32.28
N GLU A 420 -18.35 7.98 31.80
CA GLU A 420 -18.11 6.65 31.21
C GLU A 420 -18.87 6.35 29.91
N ASP A 421 -19.60 7.32 29.34
CA ASP A 421 -20.38 7.15 28.12
C ASP A 421 -19.99 8.16 27.02
N LEU A 422 -19.17 7.69 26.08
CA LEU A 422 -18.78 8.45 24.88
C LEU A 422 -19.91 8.58 23.84
N SER A 423 -21.06 7.95 24.06
CA SER A 423 -22.24 8.03 23.19
C SER A 423 -23.28 9.04 23.65
N SER A 424 -23.11 9.58 24.86
CA SER A 424 -23.96 10.59 25.50
C SER A 424 -24.25 11.80 24.60
N GLU A 425 -25.36 12.48 24.85
CA GLU A 425 -25.77 13.68 24.12
C GLU A 425 -24.73 14.80 24.26
N ASP A 426 -24.11 14.92 25.43
CA ASP A 426 -23.01 15.85 25.72
C ASP A 426 -21.78 15.64 24.83
N ALA A 427 -21.47 14.38 24.48
CA ALA A 427 -20.38 14.06 23.56
C ALA A 427 -20.75 14.28 22.09
N GLY A 428 -22.06 14.40 21.80
CA GLY A 428 -22.61 14.59 20.46
C GLY A 428 -22.11 13.56 19.45
N ASN A 429 -21.51 14.05 18.36
CA ASN A 429 -20.90 13.24 17.30
C ASN A 429 -19.37 13.22 17.34
N LEU A 430 -18.75 13.70 18.43
CA LEU A 430 -17.30 13.89 18.49
C LEU A 430 -16.52 12.58 18.35
N PHE A 431 -16.99 11.53 19.04
CA PHE A 431 -16.38 10.19 19.00
C PHE A 431 -17.06 9.24 18.02
N LYS A 432 -17.99 9.74 17.21
CA LYS A 432 -18.69 8.96 16.19
C LYS A 432 -18.03 9.19 14.82
N TYR A 433 -18.13 8.20 13.94
CA TYR A 433 -17.73 8.33 12.54
C TYR A 433 -18.74 7.62 11.63
N GLU A 434 -18.92 8.16 10.44
CA GLU A 434 -19.84 7.58 9.46
C GLU A 434 -19.11 6.60 8.55
N LYS A 435 -19.68 5.42 8.34
CA LYS A 435 -19.19 4.43 7.40
C LYS A 435 -20.37 3.78 6.70
N SER A 436 -20.43 3.91 5.38
CA SER A 436 -21.53 3.36 4.56
C SER A 436 -22.92 3.86 4.96
N GLY A 437 -23.06 5.14 5.33
CA GLY A 437 -24.35 5.71 5.77
C GLY A 437 -24.76 5.34 7.20
N GLN A 438 -23.92 4.61 7.94
CA GLN A 438 -24.16 4.25 9.33
C GLN A 438 -23.17 4.94 10.24
N THR A 439 -23.67 5.45 11.36
CA THR A 439 -22.87 6.07 12.41
C THR A 439 -22.34 5.01 13.37
N HIS A 440 -21.02 4.98 13.56
CA HIS A 440 -20.33 4.05 14.45
C HIS A 440 -19.57 4.83 15.53
N LEU A 441 -19.55 4.30 16.75
CA LEU A 441 -18.67 4.79 17.80
C LEU A 441 -17.23 4.33 17.53
N GLY A 442 -16.27 5.25 17.61
CA GLY A 442 -14.86 4.94 17.44
C GLY A 442 -14.29 4.19 18.64
N GLY A 443 -14.14 2.86 18.55
CA GLY A 443 -13.63 2.04 19.66
C GLY A 443 -12.11 2.06 19.88
N SER A 444 -11.33 2.62 18.95
CA SER A 444 -9.86 2.64 19.05
C SER A 444 -9.37 3.73 20.01
N ASP A 445 -8.50 3.36 20.96
CA ASP A 445 -7.89 4.30 21.92
C ASP A 445 -7.23 5.49 21.21
N ARG A 446 -6.52 5.25 20.11
CA ARG A 446 -5.90 6.31 19.29
C ARG A 446 -6.94 7.27 18.68
N PHE A 447 -8.08 6.74 18.25
CA PHE A 447 -9.15 7.58 17.67
C PHE A 447 -9.76 8.47 18.76
N ILE A 448 -10.07 7.89 19.92
CA ILE A 448 -10.64 8.61 21.07
C ILE A 448 -9.64 9.66 21.57
N ALA A 449 -8.39 9.29 21.82
CA ALA A 449 -7.35 10.21 22.25
C ALA A 449 -7.18 11.40 21.31
N ARG A 450 -7.17 11.18 19.98
CA ARG A 450 -7.10 12.26 19.00
C ARG A 450 -8.30 13.19 19.07
N ARG A 451 -9.51 12.67 19.24
CA ARG A 451 -10.75 13.46 19.37
C ARG A 451 -10.79 14.23 20.67
N TRP A 452 -10.33 13.61 21.76
CA TRP A 452 -10.17 14.22 23.06
C TRP A 452 -9.19 15.39 23.03
N SER A 453 -7.98 15.20 22.48
CA SER A 453 -7.01 16.29 22.32
C SER A 453 -7.53 17.40 21.41
N ALA A 454 -8.40 17.11 20.44
CA ALA A 454 -9.02 18.14 19.60
C ALA A 454 -10.09 18.92 20.38
N LEU A 455 -10.87 18.26 21.22
CA LEU A 455 -11.86 18.89 22.10
C LEU A 455 -11.19 19.82 23.10
N LEU A 456 -10.09 19.39 23.73
CA LEU A 456 -9.35 20.21 24.69
C LEU A 456 -8.66 21.45 24.07
N LYS A 457 -8.62 21.59 22.74
CA LYS A 457 -8.20 22.86 22.12
C LYS A 457 -9.27 23.94 22.21
N ASN A 458 -10.52 23.55 22.47
CA ASN A 458 -11.60 24.50 22.75
C ASN A 458 -11.50 24.94 24.22
N SER A 459 -11.44 26.26 24.44
CA SER A 459 -11.24 26.85 25.76
C SER A 459 -12.23 26.36 26.81
N ASP A 460 -13.51 26.23 26.43
CA ASP A 460 -14.58 25.86 27.37
C ASP A 460 -14.46 24.40 27.85
N ALA A 461 -14.14 23.48 26.94
CA ALA A 461 -13.96 22.08 27.28
C ALA A 461 -12.69 21.87 28.13
N ALA A 462 -11.62 22.60 27.83
CA ALA A 462 -10.41 22.60 28.64
C ALA A 462 -10.67 23.13 30.06
N ALA A 463 -11.41 24.24 30.19
CA ALA A 463 -11.76 24.81 31.48
C ALA A 463 -12.62 23.86 32.33
N ARG A 464 -13.65 23.23 31.73
CA ARG A 464 -14.48 22.22 32.40
C ARG A 464 -13.68 21.00 32.85
N TRP A 465 -12.74 20.54 32.01
CA TRP A 465 -11.86 19.43 32.39
C TRP A 465 -10.96 19.81 33.56
N ALA A 466 -10.34 21.00 33.53
CA ALA A 466 -9.49 21.48 34.62
C ALA A 466 -10.26 21.61 35.94
N GLU A 467 -11.51 22.10 35.91
CA GLU A 467 -12.37 22.15 37.10
C GLU A 467 -12.66 20.74 37.65
N MET A 468 -12.95 19.78 36.77
CA MET A 468 -13.19 18.39 37.15
C MET A 468 -11.94 17.74 37.78
N GLU A 469 -10.75 18.00 37.23
CA GLU A 469 -9.48 17.50 37.73
C GLU A 469 -9.15 18.11 39.11
N SER A 470 -9.44 19.40 39.33
CA SER A 470 -9.30 20.06 40.63
C SER A 470 -10.21 19.42 41.69
N ARG A 471 -11.49 19.20 41.37
CA ARG A 471 -12.45 18.56 42.28
C ARG A 471 -12.06 17.12 42.63
N ALA A 472 -11.55 16.36 41.66
CA ALA A 472 -11.08 15.00 41.90
C ALA A 472 -9.84 14.97 42.81
N SER A 473 -8.94 15.97 42.68
CA SER A 473 -7.77 16.09 43.54
C SER A 473 -8.08 16.53 44.96
N GLU A 474 -9.16 17.31 45.20
CA GLU A 474 -9.59 17.72 46.55
C GLU A 474 -10.30 16.60 47.32
N ALA A 475 -10.85 15.61 46.61
CA ALA A 475 -11.57 14.50 47.21
C ALA A 475 -10.68 13.32 47.65
N CYS A 476 -9.42 13.29 47.22
CA CYS A 476 -8.41 12.30 47.63
C CYS A 476 -7.54 12.86 48.74
#